data_AF-A0A6C0C6T4-F1
#
_entry.id   AF-A0A6C0C6T4-F1
#
_cell.length_a   1.000
_cell.length_b   1.000
_cell.length_c   1.000
_cell.angle_alpha   90.00
_cell.angle_beta   90.00
_cell.angle_gamma   90.00
#
_symmetry.space_group_name_H-M   'P 1'
#
loop_
_entity.id
_entity.type
_entity.pdbx_description
1 polymer ?
#
loop_
_entity_poly.entity_id
_entity_poly.type
_entity_poly.pdbx_seq_one_letter_code
_entity_poly.pdbx_strand_id
1 'polypeptide(L)'
;MYWNWCKLITLTFFVSGLWDVVLRIMSENYYNLPTFLQDFKFIKYLIPYFEQHTILSAALIAGFVGAVTQYIILSMCKFPTDLKNTKHVLKFLLISFIISGLFGFIMKATRLFPHLEDTYYKNLGNVKGVIHDGVSGLIVQITLMFLFLVKDFLHL
;
A
#
# COMPACT_ATOMS: atom_id res chain seq x y z
N MET A 1 -20.86 13.72 -6.20
CA MET A 1 -19.75 14.69 -6.03
C MET A 1 -18.45 14.04 -6.48
N TYR A 2 -17.85 14.48 -7.58
CA TYR A 2 -16.60 13.88 -8.07
C TYR A 2 -15.48 14.03 -7.03
N TRP A 3 -14.77 12.94 -6.72
CA TRP A 3 -13.57 13.06 -5.90
C TRP A 3 -12.49 13.78 -6.69
N ASN A 4 -12.11 14.96 -6.21
CA ASN A 4 -10.97 15.70 -6.74
C ASN A 4 -9.70 14.87 -6.51
N TRP A 5 -8.79 14.87 -7.49
CA TRP A 5 -7.50 14.18 -7.42
C TRP A 5 -6.74 14.50 -6.13
N CYS A 6 -6.73 15.76 -5.71
CA CYS A 6 -6.06 16.15 -4.46
C CYS A 6 -6.65 15.40 -3.26
N LYS A 7 -7.97 15.26 -3.19
CA LYS A 7 -8.63 14.54 -2.08
C LYS A 7 -8.29 13.05 -2.10
N LEU A 8 -8.27 12.42 -3.29
CA LEU A 8 -7.88 11.02 -3.43
C LEU A 8 -6.43 10.81 -2.98
N ILE A 9 -5.50 11.62 -3.48
CA ILE A 9 -4.08 11.52 -3.16
C ILE A 9 -3.83 11.76 -1.66
N THR A 10 -4.46 12.79 -1.09
CA THR A 10 -4.38 13.05 0.36
C THR A 10 -4.98 11.92 1.18
N LEU A 11 -6.10 11.33 0.75
CA LEU A 11 -6.66 10.18 1.46
C LEU A 11 -5.75 8.95 1.33
N THR A 12 -5.17 8.70 0.16
CA THR A 12 -4.19 7.63 -0.04
C THR A 12 -3.01 7.79 0.91
N PHE A 13 -2.49 9.01 1.10
CA PHE A 13 -1.43 9.28 2.06
C PHE A 13 -1.78 8.77 3.47
N PHE A 14 -2.96 9.15 3.98
CA PHE A 14 -3.40 8.72 5.30
C PHE A 14 -3.66 7.21 5.38
N VAL A 15 -4.34 6.64 4.38
CA VAL A 15 -4.66 5.21 4.34
C VAL A 15 -3.39 4.35 4.27
N SER A 16 -2.43 4.71 3.42
CA SER A 16 -1.14 4.02 3.33
C SER A 16 -0.34 4.11 4.63
N GLY A 17 -0.29 5.30 5.26
CA GLY A 17 0.36 5.46 6.56
C GLY A 17 -0.30 4.64 7.67
N LEU A 18 -1.64 4.58 7.72
CA LEU A 18 -2.37 3.77 8.69
C LEU A 18 -2.12 2.27 8.50
N TRP A 19 -2.09 1.79 7.25
CA TRP A 19 -1.74 0.39 6.96
C TRP A 19 -0.30 0.05 7.39
N ASP A 20 0.64 0.98 7.26
CA ASP A 20 2.01 0.79 7.75
C ASP A 20 2.06 0.69 9.29
N VAL A 21 1.28 1.51 10.01
CA VAL A 21 1.13 1.38 11.47
C VAL A 21 0.57 0.00 11.85
N VAL A 22 -0.45 -0.49 11.13
CA VAL A 22 -1.00 -1.84 11.34
C VAL A 22 0.06 -2.91 11.08
N LEU A 23 0.77 -2.82 9.96
CA LEU A 23 1.85 -3.75 9.61
C LEU A 23 2.96 -3.77 10.65
N ARG A 24 3.30 -2.61 11.21
CA ARG A 24 4.26 -2.50 12.30
C ARG A 24 3.80 -3.24 13.55
N ILE A 25 2.57 -2.98 14.01
CA ILE A 25 2.00 -3.66 15.18
C ILE A 25 1.99 -5.18 14.96
N MET A 26 1.62 -5.63 13.74
CA MET A 26 1.67 -7.04 13.38
C MET A 26 3.09 -7.60 13.40
N SER A 27 4.06 -6.85 12.89
CA SER A 27 5.48 -7.23 12.85
C SER A 27 6.08 -7.37 14.26
N GLU A 28 5.88 -6.37 15.12
CA GLU A 28 6.38 -6.37 16.50
C GLU A 28 5.73 -7.48 17.35
N ASN A 29 4.48 -7.87 17.02
CA ASN A 29 3.75 -8.92 17.72
C ASN A 29 3.69 -10.25 16.94
N TYR A 30 4.58 -10.46 15.97
CA TYR A 30 4.48 -11.57 15.00
C TYR A 30 4.28 -12.96 15.65
N TYR A 31 4.99 -13.25 16.74
CA TYR A 31 4.89 -14.54 17.43
C TYR A 31 3.58 -14.75 18.21
N ASN A 32 2.85 -13.67 18.49
CA ASN A 32 1.55 -13.69 19.15
C ASN A 32 0.38 -13.61 18.16
N LEU A 33 0.66 -13.48 16.86
CA LEU A 33 -0.39 -13.45 15.84
C LEU A 33 -1.05 -14.83 15.70
N PRO A 34 -2.33 -14.88 15.28
CA PRO A 34 -2.96 -16.13 14.82
C PRO A 34 -2.10 -16.88 13.80
N THR A 35 -2.15 -18.22 13.82
CA THR A 35 -1.33 -19.09 12.96
C THR A 35 -1.43 -18.75 11.47
N PHE A 36 -2.63 -18.43 10.98
CA PHE A 36 -2.84 -18.03 9.59
C PHE A 36 -2.09 -16.75 9.19
N LEU A 37 -1.80 -15.85 10.15
CA LEU A 37 -0.99 -14.65 9.89
C LEU A 37 0.52 -14.94 10.00
N GLN A 38 0.91 -15.93 10.81
CA GLN A 38 2.32 -16.31 10.94
C GLN A 38 2.86 -16.95 9.65
N ASP A 39 2.01 -17.59 8.84
CA ASP A 39 2.41 -18.12 7.53
C ASP A 39 2.96 -17.05 6.57
N PHE A 40 2.56 -15.79 6.78
CA PHE A 40 3.08 -14.64 6.05
C PHE A 40 4.45 -14.19 6.60
N LYS A 41 5.51 -14.94 6.24
CA LYS A 41 6.90 -14.66 6.64
C LYS A 41 7.38 -13.24 6.32
N PHE A 42 6.77 -12.57 5.35
CA PHE A 42 7.08 -11.18 4.99
C PHE A 42 6.90 -10.22 6.19
N ILE A 43 5.91 -10.49 7.04
CA ILE A 43 5.63 -9.68 8.25
C ILE A 43 6.84 -9.75 9.19
N LYS A 44 7.38 -10.95 9.41
CA LYS A 44 8.60 -11.16 10.22
C LYS A 44 9.81 -10.44 9.63
N TYR A 45 9.94 -10.39 8.30
CA TYR A 45 11.08 -9.72 7.66
C TYR A 45 11.06 -8.20 7.80
N LEU A 46 9.91 -7.61 8.16
CA LEU A 46 9.77 -6.17 8.42
C LEU A 46 10.21 -5.76 9.83
N ILE A 47 10.39 -6.70 10.78
CA ILE A 47 10.82 -6.41 12.16
C ILE A 47 12.07 -5.50 12.18
N PRO A 48 13.20 -5.88 11.56
CA PRO A 48 14.41 -5.05 11.60
C PRO A 48 14.25 -3.70 10.86
N TYR A 49 13.30 -3.58 9.92
CA TYR A 49 13.00 -2.28 9.30
C TYR A 49 12.30 -1.35 10.29
N PHE A 50 11.32 -1.86 11.04
CA PHE A 50 10.57 -1.08 12.03
C PHE A 50 11.37 -0.77 13.30
N GLU A 51 12.39 -1.57 13.62
CA GLU A 51 13.34 -1.27 14.72
C GLU A 51 14.19 -0.02 14.43
N GLN A 52 14.44 0.29 13.15
CA GLN A 52 15.24 1.47 12.75
C GLN A 52 14.42 2.76 12.62
N HIS A 53 13.09 2.66 12.64
CA HIS A 53 12.20 3.79 12.39
C HIS A 53 11.24 4.00 13.56
N THR A 54 10.83 5.24 13.80
CA THR A 54 9.68 5.53 14.66
C THR A 54 8.37 5.17 13.96
N ILE A 55 7.28 5.00 14.72
CA ILE A 55 5.95 4.70 14.16
C ILE A 55 5.56 5.79 13.15
N LEU A 56 5.78 7.05 13.55
CA LEU A 56 5.45 8.20 12.72
C LEU A 56 6.31 8.24 11.45
N SER A 57 7.62 8.04 11.56
CA SER A 57 8.50 8.12 10.38
C SER A 57 8.19 7.05 9.34
N ALA A 58 7.93 5.80 9.76
CA ALA A 58 7.57 4.73 8.84
C ALA A 58 6.21 5.00 8.16
N ALA A 59 5.22 5.46 8.94
CA ALA A 59 3.91 5.83 8.41
C ALA A 59 3.97 7.01 7.41
N LEU A 60 4.81 8.03 7.68
CA LEU A 60 5.00 9.15 6.77
C LEU A 60 5.67 8.70 5.45
N ILE A 61 6.65 7.80 5.52
CA ILE A 61 7.29 7.20 4.36
C ILE A 61 6.26 6.44 3.51
N ALA A 62 5.50 5.53 4.14
CA ALA A 62 4.48 4.75 3.46
C ALA A 62 3.38 5.64 2.86
N GLY A 63 2.94 6.66 3.59
CA GLY A 63 1.99 7.67 3.11
C GLY A 63 2.52 8.42 1.91
N PHE A 64 3.76 8.89 1.94
CA PHE A 64 4.39 9.61 0.84
C PHE A 64 4.52 8.74 -0.41
N VAL A 65 5.05 7.52 -0.27
CA VAL A 65 5.15 6.54 -1.36
C VAL A 65 3.76 6.27 -1.95
N GLY A 66 2.76 5.97 -1.11
CA GLY A 66 1.39 5.73 -1.55
C GLY A 66 0.79 6.91 -2.32
N ALA A 67 1.01 8.14 -1.86
CA ALA A 67 0.51 9.35 -2.53
C ALA A 67 1.15 9.56 -3.91
N VAL A 68 2.46 9.35 -4.03
CA VAL A 68 3.18 9.44 -5.31
C VAL A 68 2.71 8.35 -6.27
N THR A 69 2.59 7.11 -5.80
CA THR A 69 2.06 6.00 -6.60
C THR A 69 0.62 6.29 -7.05
N GLN A 70 -0.22 6.84 -6.18
CA GLN A 70 -1.60 7.23 -6.52
C GLN A 70 -1.66 8.26 -7.64
N TYR A 71 -0.80 9.28 -7.57
CA TYR A 71 -0.74 10.29 -8.62
C TYR A 71 -0.45 9.66 -9.99
N ILE A 72 0.52 8.74 -10.05
CA ILE A 72 0.85 8.01 -11.28
C ILE A 72 -0.34 7.16 -11.74
N ILE A 73 -0.96 6.39 -10.85
CA ILE A 73 -2.15 5.58 -11.18
C ILE A 73 -3.27 6.44 -11.78
N LEU A 74 -3.59 7.57 -11.12
CA LEU A 74 -4.68 8.46 -11.56
C LEU A 74 -4.40 9.12 -12.92
N SER A 75 -3.13 9.37 -13.24
CA SER A 75 -2.70 9.83 -14.57
C SER A 75 -2.96 8.83 -15.69
N MET A 76 -3.00 7.54 -15.38
CA MET A 76 -3.23 6.47 -16.35
C MET A 76 -4.70 6.02 -16.37
N CYS A 77 -5.35 6.01 -15.21
CA CYS A 77 -6.72 5.54 -15.06
C CYS A 77 -7.46 6.32 -13.98
N LYS A 78 -8.61 6.90 -14.34
CA LYS A 78 -9.46 7.61 -13.38
C LYS A 78 -9.98 6.64 -12.31
N PHE A 79 -10.13 7.16 -11.09
CA PHE A 79 -10.70 6.40 -9.98
C PHE A 79 -12.14 5.96 -10.29
N PRO A 80 -12.48 4.68 -10.08
CA PRO A 80 -13.81 4.16 -10.37
C PRO A 80 -14.83 4.70 -9.35
N THR A 81 -15.69 5.59 -9.82
CA THR A 81 -16.81 6.15 -9.01
C THR A 81 -18.09 5.32 -9.14
N ASP A 82 -18.25 4.58 -10.23
CA ASP A 82 -19.32 3.59 -10.39
C ASP A 82 -18.75 2.19 -10.19
N LEU A 83 -18.98 1.62 -9.01
CA LEU A 83 -18.50 0.27 -8.67
C LEU A 83 -19.30 -0.85 -9.35
N LYS A 84 -20.45 -0.54 -9.97
CA LYS A 84 -21.18 -1.53 -10.78
C LYS A 84 -20.50 -1.78 -12.11
N ASN A 85 -19.66 -0.84 -12.57
CA ASN A 85 -18.83 -1.03 -13.75
C ASN A 85 -17.60 -1.91 -13.43
N THR A 86 -17.84 -3.21 -13.35
CA THR A 86 -16.84 -4.23 -12.99
C THR A 86 -15.62 -4.21 -13.92
N LYS A 87 -15.81 -3.92 -15.21
CA LYS A 87 -14.71 -3.81 -16.18
C LYS A 87 -13.78 -2.64 -15.85
N HIS A 88 -14.34 -1.48 -15.50
CA HIS A 88 -13.55 -0.31 -15.13
C HIS A 88 -12.83 -0.51 -13.80
N VAL A 89 -13.53 -1.07 -12.80
CA VAL A 89 -12.95 -1.44 -11.49
C VAL A 89 -11.77 -2.40 -11.67
N LEU A 90 -11.95 -3.49 -12.43
CA LEU A 90 -10.90 -4.48 -12.65
C LEU A 90 -9.69 -3.87 -13.38
N LYS A 91 -9.94 -3.03 -14.40
CA LYS A 91 -8.88 -2.30 -15.10
C LYS A 91 -8.10 -1.40 -14.14
N PHE A 92 -8.79 -0.66 -13.28
CA PHE A 92 -8.17 0.24 -12.31
C PHE A 92 -7.33 -0.53 -11.29
N LEU A 93 -7.85 -1.64 -10.75
CA LEU A 93 -7.12 -2.51 -9.83
C LEU A 93 -5.88 -3.13 -10.48
N LEU A 94 -5.99 -3.61 -11.73
CA LEU A 94 -4.86 -4.17 -12.47
C LEU A 94 -3.76 -3.13 -12.72
N ILE A 95 -4.13 -1.92 -13.12
CA ILE A 95 -3.17 -0.80 -13.27
C ILE A 95 -2.53 -0.49 -11.91
N SER A 96 -3.32 -0.45 -10.84
CA SER A 96 -2.81 -0.17 -9.50
C SER A 96 -1.81 -1.23 -9.02
N PHE A 97 -2.09 -2.51 -9.28
CA PHE A 97 -1.19 -3.61 -8.99
C PHE A 97 0.13 -3.47 -9.74
N ILE A 98 0.07 -3.23 -11.06
CA ILE A 98 1.27 -3.08 -11.90
C ILE A 98 2.10 -1.89 -11.43
N ILE A 99 1.49 -0.72 -11.28
CA ILE A 99 2.23 0.51 -10.91
C ILE A 99 2.82 0.41 -9.51
N SER A 100 2.10 -0.16 -8.54
CA SER A 100 2.62 -0.34 -7.19
C SER A 100 3.78 -1.34 -7.16
N GLY A 101 3.66 -2.46 -7.89
CA GLY A 101 4.75 -3.43 -8.03
C GLY A 101 6.00 -2.84 -8.70
N LEU A 102 5.81 -2.02 -9.75
CA LEU A 102 6.91 -1.32 -10.43
C LEU A 102 7.54 -0.25 -9.54
N PHE A 103 6.77 0.40 -8.66
CA PHE A 103 7.31 1.39 -7.73
C PHE A 103 8.30 0.76 -6.74
N GLY A 104 8.08 -0.50 -6.35
CA GLY A 104 9.04 -1.30 -5.60
C GLY A 104 10.42 -1.37 -6.25
N PHE A 105 10.47 -1.55 -7.57
CA PHE A 105 11.74 -1.51 -8.32
C PHE A 105 12.38 -0.12 -8.31
N ILE A 106 11.59 0.96 -8.39
CA ILE A 106 12.11 2.33 -8.33
C ILE A 106 12.74 2.60 -6.97
N MET A 107 12.06 2.21 -5.88
CA MET A 107 12.59 2.35 -4.51
C MET A 107 13.90 1.58 -4.34
N LYS A 108 13.98 0.37 -4.93
CA LYS A 108 15.19 -0.44 -4.93
C LYS A 108 16.32 0.19 -5.75
N ALA A 109 16.04 0.61 -6.98
CA ALA A 109 17.03 1.19 -7.89
C ALA A 109 17.62 2.52 -7.34
N THR A 110 16.80 3.30 -6.66
CA THR A 110 17.21 4.59 -6.06
C THR A 110 17.91 4.44 -4.72
N ARG A 111 17.90 3.23 -4.10
CA ARG A 111 18.36 2.99 -2.73
C ARG A 111 17.74 3.95 -1.72
N LEU A 112 16.50 4.38 -1.97
CA LEU A 112 15.81 5.35 -1.13
C LEU A 112 15.55 4.80 0.28
N PHE A 113 15.39 3.47 0.40
CA PHE A 113 15.17 2.76 1.66
C PHE A 113 16.15 1.58 1.82
N PRO A 114 17.43 1.84 2.13
CA PRO A 114 18.47 0.82 2.11
C PRO A 114 18.22 -0.29 3.15
N HIS A 115 17.70 0.06 4.33
CA HIS A 115 17.35 -0.93 5.35
C HIS A 115 16.16 -1.81 4.97
N LEU A 116 15.17 -1.27 4.26
CA LEU A 116 14.06 -2.06 3.73
C LEU A 116 14.55 -3.03 2.65
N GLU A 117 15.50 -2.61 1.81
CA GLU A 117 16.14 -3.49 0.85
C GLU A 117 16.90 -4.64 1.53
N ASP A 118 17.75 -4.31 2.50
CA ASP A 118 18.63 -5.26 3.16
C ASP A 118 17.89 -6.29 4.01
N THR A 119 16.74 -5.94 4.57
CA THR A 119 15.97 -6.83 5.43
C THR A 119 14.82 -7.51 4.68
N TYR A 120 13.93 -6.72 4.08
CA TYR A 120 12.69 -7.23 3.50
C TYR A 120 12.94 -7.82 2.10
N TYR A 121 13.46 -7.02 1.18
CA TYR A 121 13.58 -7.45 -0.21
C TYR A 121 14.63 -8.54 -0.42
N LYS A 122 15.75 -8.53 0.33
CA LYS A 122 16.75 -9.62 0.27
C LYS A 122 16.18 -10.95 0.76
N ASN A 123 15.36 -10.96 1.81
CA ASN A 123 14.80 -12.18 2.37
C ASN A 123 13.59 -12.71 1.58
N LEU A 124 12.79 -11.84 0.94
CA LEU A 124 11.70 -12.27 0.06
C LEU A 124 12.17 -12.72 -1.32
N GLY A 125 13.21 -12.08 -1.86
CA GLY A 125 13.60 -12.19 -3.26
C GLY A 125 12.80 -11.26 -4.18
N ASN A 126 13.42 -10.86 -5.29
CA ASN A 126 12.94 -9.76 -6.16
C ASN A 126 11.50 -9.96 -6.66
N VAL A 127 11.17 -11.16 -7.13
CA VAL A 127 9.83 -11.46 -7.71
C VAL A 127 8.74 -11.37 -6.64
N LYS A 128 8.99 -11.92 -5.45
CA LYS A 128 8.01 -11.87 -4.36
C LYS A 128 7.84 -10.45 -3.83
N GLY A 129 8.92 -9.68 -3.68
CA GLY A 129 8.84 -8.28 -3.27
C GLY A 129 7.91 -7.46 -4.15
N VAL A 130 8.07 -7.56 -5.47
CA VAL A 130 7.20 -6.87 -6.46
C VAL A 130 5.74 -7.29 -6.34
N ILE A 131 5.48 -8.58 -6.15
CA ILE A 131 4.12 -9.09 -5.95
C ILE A 131 3.52 -8.50 -4.67
N HIS A 132 4.28 -8.48 -3.57
CA HIS A 132 3.81 -7.91 -2.31
C HIS A 132 3.55 -6.41 -2.41
N ASP A 133 4.39 -5.65 -3.12
CA ASP A 133 4.18 -4.22 -3.35
C ASP A 133 2.93 -3.98 -4.21
N GLY A 134 2.71 -4.81 -5.23
CA GLY A 134 1.49 -4.82 -6.02
C GLY A 134 0.24 -5.11 -5.18
N VAL A 135 0.30 -6.11 -4.31
CA VAL A 135 -0.79 -6.48 -3.38
C VAL A 135 -1.06 -5.36 -2.38
N SER A 136 -0.03 -4.72 -1.83
CA SER A 136 -0.17 -3.56 -0.95
C SER A 136 -0.94 -2.43 -1.64
N GLY A 137 -0.59 -2.13 -2.89
CA GLY A 137 -1.33 -1.19 -3.73
C GLY A 137 -2.82 -1.54 -3.88
N LEU A 138 -3.14 -2.83 -4.08
CA LEU A 138 -4.53 -3.29 -4.13
C LEU A 138 -5.26 -3.10 -2.82
N ILE A 139 -4.64 -3.45 -1.68
CA ILE A 139 -5.24 -3.27 -0.35
C ILE A 139 -5.61 -1.81 -0.11
N VAL A 140 -4.71 -0.89 -0.46
CA VAL A 140 -4.95 0.55 -0.37
C VAL A 140 -6.11 0.97 -1.28
N GLN A 141 -6.13 0.56 -2.56
CA GLN A 141 -7.23 0.92 -3.46
C GLN A 141 -8.58 0.37 -2.99
N ILE A 142 -8.62 -0.89 -2.55
CA ILE A 142 -9.85 -1.51 -2.04
C ILE A 142 -10.34 -0.77 -0.79
N THR A 143 -9.43 -0.36 0.09
CA THR A 143 -9.76 0.46 1.27
C THR A 143 -10.37 1.81 0.84
N LEU A 144 -9.79 2.49 -0.15
CA LEU A 144 -10.32 3.75 -0.67
C LEU A 144 -11.70 3.59 -1.31
N MET A 145 -11.91 2.50 -2.05
CA MET A 145 -13.21 2.17 -2.65
C MET A 145 -14.26 1.84 -1.59
N PHE A 146 -13.87 1.16 -0.50
CA PHE A 146 -14.74 0.93 0.65
C PHE A 146 -15.12 2.24 1.35
N LEU A 147 -14.15 3.14 1.60
CA LEU A 147 -14.45 4.46 2.17
C LEU A 147 -15.35 5.29 1.26
N PHE A 148 -15.16 5.18 -0.06
CA PHE A 148 -16.05 5.79 -1.06
C PHE A 148 -17.49 5.26 -0.93
N LEU A 149 -17.67 3.94 -0.84
CA LEU A 149 -18.98 3.32 -0.64
C LEU A 149 -19.65 3.77 0.65
N VAL A 150 -18.92 3.80 1.77
CA VAL A 150 -19.44 4.22 3.06
C VAL A 150 -19.89 5.68 3.01
N LYS A 151 -19.10 6.55 2.38
CA LYS A 151 -19.46 7.96 2.18
C LYS A 151 -20.76 8.10 1.37
N ASP A 152 -20.85 7.42 0.24
CA ASP A 152 -22.02 7.47 -0.64
C ASP A 152 -23.28 6.93 0.06
N PHE A 153 -23.14 5.87 0.86
CA PHE A 153 -24.21 5.29 1.67
C PHE A 153 -24.69 6.24 2.78
N LEU A 154 -23.76 6.96 3.43
CA LEU A 154 -24.05 7.89 4.53
C LEU A 154 -24.45 9.29 4.06
N HIS A 155 -24.49 9.56 2.74
CA HIS A 155 -24.73 10.88 2.16
C HIS A 155 -23.80 12.00 2.70
N LEU A 156 -22.57 11.63 3.06
CA LEU A 156 -21.51 12.55 3.53
C LEU A 156 -20.74 13.21 2.36
#